data_AF-A0A916HCQ4-F1
#
_entry.id   AF-A0A916HCQ4-F1
#
_cell.length_a   1.000
_cell.length_b   1.000
_cell.length_c   1.000
_cell.angle_alpha   90.00
_cell.angle_beta   90.00
_cell.angle_gamma   90.00
#
_symmetry.space_group_name_H-M   'P 1'
#
loop_
_entity.id
_entity.type
_entity.pdbx_description
1 polymer ?
#
loop_
_entity_poly.entity_id
_entity_poly.type
_entity_poly.pdbx_seq_one_letter_code
_entity_poly.pdbx_strand_id
1 'polypeptide(L)'
;MIAKHIQANDDHLQETQKVFMRHADTTVALTVQVEGLLDQLQGGALRGVGAEAFYAEMGDLILPTMHKLEDTLQFAGEDYCSLV
;
A
#
# COMPACT_ATOMS: atom_id res chain seq x y z
N MET A 1 4.68 37.88 10.87
CA MET A 1 4.30 36.70 11.69
C MET A 1 3.53 35.67 10.86
N ILE A 2 2.61 36.09 9.99
CA ILE A 2 1.84 35.22 9.07
C ILE A 2 2.72 34.34 8.17
N ALA A 3 3.77 34.89 7.54
CA ALA A 3 4.66 34.14 6.64
C ALA A 3 5.38 32.94 7.30
N LYS A 4 5.72 33.02 8.60
CA LYS A 4 6.34 31.90 9.32
C LYS A 4 5.34 30.78 9.62
N HIS A 5 4.07 31.12 9.80
CA HIS A 5 3.01 30.15 10.09
C HIS A 5 2.60 29.37 8.85
N ILE A 6 2.57 30.05 7.69
CA ILE A 6 2.37 29.41 6.38
C ILE A 6 3.51 28.42 6.11
N GLN A 7 4.77 28.87 6.22
CA GLN A 7 5.93 28.00 6.00
C GLN A 7 5.95 26.77 6.92
N ALA A 8 5.66 26.95 8.22
CA ALA A 8 5.63 25.81 9.15
C ALA A 8 4.53 24.79 8.78
N ASN A 9 3.38 25.27 8.29
CA ASN A 9 2.30 24.40 7.83
C ASN A 9 2.70 23.63 6.56
N ASP A 10 3.39 24.29 5.63
CA ASP A 10 3.92 23.65 4.42
C ASP A 10 4.98 22.59 4.76
N ASP A 11 5.86 22.87 5.71
CA ASP A 11 6.88 21.92 6.18
C ASP A 11 6.22 20.67 6.82
N HIS A 12 5.15 20.87 7.61
CA HIS A 12 4.37 19.77 8.19
C HIS A 12 3.62 18.93 7.15
N LEU A 13 3.08 19.57 6.11
CA LEU A 13 2.41 18.88 5.00
C LEU A 13 3.42 18.03 4.22
N GLN A 14 4.60 18.58 3.91
CA GLN A 14 5.67 17.85 3.23
C GLN A 14 6.17 16.64 4.04
N GLU A 15 6.28 16.76 5.36
CA GLU A 15 6.68 15.61 6.20
C GLU A 15 5.61 14.53 6.21
N THR A 16 4.34 14.92 6.32
CA THR A 16 3.19 13.99 6.28
C THR A 16 3.12 13.27 4.93
N GLN A 17 3.36 13.99 3.83
CA GLN A 17 3.42 13.44 2.48
C GLN A 17 4.51 12.36 2.35
N LYS A 18 5.73 12.63 2.85
CA LYS A 18 6.84 11.66 2.85
C LYS A 18 6.50 10.40 3.64
N VAL A 19 5.72 10.53 4.72
CA VAL A 19 5.25 9.37 5.49
C VAL A 19 4.28 8.51 4.66
N PHE A 20 3.31 9.11 3.97
CA PHE A 20 2.41 8.38 3.08
C PHE A 20 3.16 7.67 1.94
N MET A 21 4.08 8.35 1.27
CA MET A 21 4.90 7.76 0.22
C MET A 21 5.74 6.58 0.73
N ARG A 22 6.38 6.71 1.89
CA ARG A 22 7.16 5.62 2.50
C ARG A 22 6.28 4.41 2.84
N HIS A 23 5.07 4.66 3.31
CA HIS A 23 4.12 3.60 3.59
C HIS A 23 3.62 2.93 2.30
N ALA A 24 3.36 3.71 1.24
CA ALA A 24 3.03 3.16 -0.08
C ALA A 24 4.14 2.21 -0.57
N ASP A 25 5.40 2.65 -0.57
CA ASP A 25 6.55 1.83 -0.98
C ASP A 25 6.66 0.53 -0.15
N THR A 26 6.43 0.64 1.15
CA THR A 26 6.48 -0.51 2.07
C THR A 26 5.35 -1.50 1.79
N THR A 27 4.14 -1.00 1.54
CA THR A 27 2.97 -1.82 1.21
C THR A 27 3.17 -2.53 -0.13
N VAL A 28 3.65 -1.81 -1.16
CA VAL A 28 4.00 -2.41 -2.47
C VAL A 28 5.01 -3.55 -2.30
N ALA A 29 6.08 -3.32 -1.54
CA ALA A 29 7.09 -4.35 -1.30
C ALA A 29 6.52 -5.58 -0.55
N LEU A 30 5.55 -5.36 0.35
CA LEU A 30 4.87 -6.45 1.06
C LEU A 30 3.94 -7.24 0.13
N THR A 31 3.16 -6.56 -0.71
CA THR A 31 2.25 -7.22 -1.66
C THR A 31 3.00 -8.11 -2.63
N VAL A 32 4.09 -7.60 -3.23
CA VAL A 32 4.95 -8.39 -4.12
C VAL A 32 5.51 -9.63 -3.42
N GLN A 33 5.90 -9.52 -2.14
CA GLN A 33 6.36 -10.66 -1.35
C GLN A 33 5.24 -11.68 -1.12
N VAL A 34 4.03 -11.22 -0.78
CA VAL A 34 2.88 -12.09 -0.55
C VAL A 34 2.48 -12.81 -1.84
N GLU A 35 2.40 -12.12 -2.96
CA GLU A 35 2.14 -12.72 -4.28
C GLU A 35 3.18 -13.78 -4.62
N GLY A 36 4.46 -13.47 -4.46
CA GLY A 36 5.54 -14.44 -4.71
C GLY A 36 5.48 -15.68 -3.80
N LEU A 37 4.99 -15.54 -2.55
CA LEU A 37 4.75 -16.67 -1.66
C LEU A 37 3.53 -17.49 -2.09
N LEU A 38 2.46 -16.85 -2.56
CA LEU A 38 1.27 -17.52 -3.07
C LEU A 38 1.57 -18.33 -4.32
N ASP A 39 2.34 -17.77 -5.25
CA ASP A 39 2.77 -18.46 -6.47
C ASP A 39 3.58 -19.73 -6.13
N GLN A 40 4.48 -19.64 -5.15
CA GLN A 40 5.26 -20.79 -4.66
C GLN A 40 4.36 -21.85 -4.02
N LEU A 41 3.37 -21.44 -3.22
CA LEU A 41 2.41 -22.35 -2.59
C LEU A 41 1.54 -23.05 -3.64
N GLN A 42 1.04 -22.31 -4.64
CA GLN A 42 0.16 -22.83 -5.69
C GLN A 42 0.89 -23.79 -6.63
N GLY A 43 2.17 -23.55 -6.90
CA GLY A 43 3.06 -24.49 -7.59
C GLY A 43 3.49 -25.70 -6.75
N GLY A 44 3.23 -25.67 -5.44
CA GLY A 44 3.71 -26.63 -4.46
C GLY A 44 2.75 -27.78 -4.11
N ALA A 45 2.96 -28.33 -2.91
CA ALA A 45 2.23 -29.49 -2.41
C ALA A 45 0.92 -29.14 -1.69
N LEU A 46 0.64 -27.85 -1.43
CA LEU A 46 -0.58 -27.41 -0.77
C LEU A 46 -1.77 -27.53 -1.73
N ARG A 47 -2.56 -28.58 -1.56
CA ARG A 47 -3.68 -28.95 -2.46
C ARG A 47 -4.88 -29.46 -1.64
N GLY A 48 -6.04 -29.47 -2.29
CA GLY A 48 -7.32 -29.90 -1.71
C GLY A 48 -8.21 -28.73 -1.29
N VAL A 49 -9.40 -29.04 -0.79
CA VAL A 49 -10.48 -28.04 -0.54
C VAL A 49 -10.04 -26.88 0.35
N GLY A 50 -9.20 -27.14 1.37
CA GLY A 50 -8.67 -26.08 2.23
C GLY A 50 -7.68 -25.16 1.52
N ALA A 51 -6.87 -25.70 0.61
CA ALA A 51 -5.96 -24.91 -0.22
C ALA A 51 -6.74 -24.05 -1.21
N GLU A 52 -7.77 -24.62 -1.85
CA GLU A 52 -8.66 -23.89 -2.76
C GLU A 52 -9.36 -22.72 -2.06
N ALA A 53 -9.92 -22.94 -0.87
CA ALA A 53 -10.54 -21.88 -0.08
C ALA A 53 -9.55 -20.77 0.30
N PHE A 54 -8.32 -21.15 0.69
CA PHE A 54 -7.26 -20.20 0.99
C PHE A 54 -6.87 -19.36 -0.25
N TYR A 55 -6.62 -19.98 -1.40
CA TYR A 55 -6.27 -19.24 -2.61
C TYR A 55 -7.41 -18.33 -3.09
N ALA A 56 -8.66 -18.78 -2.95
CA ALA A 56 -9.84 -17.97 -3.25
C ALA A 56 -9.89 -16.73 -2.33
N GLU A 57 -9.71 -16.89 -1.01
CA GLU A 57 -9.70 -15.76 -0.08
C GLU A 57 -8.56 -14.78 -0.39
N MET A 58 -7.37 -15.30 -0.70
CA MET A 58 -6.22 -14.47 -1.04
C MET A 58 -6.44 -13.67 -2.33
N GLY A 59 -7.00 -14.30 -3.37
CA GLY A 59 -7.27 -13.66 -4.66
C GLY A 59 -8.49 -12.73 -4.67
N ASP A 60 -9.54 -13.08 -3.95
CA ASP A 60 -10.82 -12.36 -4.01
C ASP A 60 -10.88 -11.18 -3.03
N LEU A 61 -10.19 -11.29 -1.89
CA LEU A 61 -10.29 -10.32 -0.81
C LEU A 61 -8.95 -9.68 -0.44
N ILE A 62 -7.94 -10.50 -0.15
CA ILE A 62 -6.70 -10.00 0.47
C ILE A 62 -5.86 -9.19 -0.51
N LEU A 63 -5.42 -9.78 -1.63
CA LEU A 63 -4.59 -9.08 -2.62
C LEU A 63 -5.29 -7.83 -3.18
N PRO A 64 -6.59 -7.86 -3.56
CA PRO A 64 -7.28 -6.65 -3.99
C PRO A 64 -7.33 -5.54 -2.92
N THR A 65 -7.41 -5.92 -1.64
CA THR A 65 -7.40 -4.94 -0.54
C THR A 65 -6.01 -4.34 -0.32
N MET A 66 -4.95 -5.14 -0.50
CA MET A 66 -3.57 -4.65 -0.44
C MET A 66 -3.29 -3.64 -1.55
N HIS A 67 -3.68 -3.94 -2.79
CA HIS A 67 -3.55 -2.98 -3.90
C HIS A 67 -4.36 -1.69 -3.68
N LYS A 68 -5.59 -1.79 -3.16
CA LYS A 68 -6.35 -0.58 -2.79
C LYS A 68 -5.65 0.27 -1.74
N LEU A 69 -4.96 -0.36 -0.79
CA LEU A 69 -4.19 0.36 0.22
C LEU A 69 -2.98 1.06 -0.42
N GLU A 70 -2.28 0.40 -1.35
CA GLU A 70 -1.19 1.01 -2.13
C GLU A 70 -1.68 2.26 -2.86
N ASP A 71 -2.77 2.13 -3.64
CA ASP A 71 -3.36 3.23 -4.39
C ASP A 71 -3.76 4.40 -3.47
N THR A 72 -4.34 4.08 -2.31
CA THR A 72 -4.77 5.10 -1.34
C THR A 72 -3.58 5.83 -0.71
N LEU A 73 -2.52 5.11 -0.38
CA LEU A 73 -1.30 5.70 0.19
C LEU A 73 -0.54 6.52 -0.85
N GLN A 74 -0.48 6.05 -2.09
CA GLN A 74 0.13 6.78 -3.20
C GLN A 74 -0.67 8.05 -3.51
N PHE A 75 -1.99 7.96 -3.61
CA PHE A 75 -2.86 9.12 -3.80
C PHE A 75 -2.67 10.16 -2.68
N ALA A 76 -2.65 9.72 -1.41
CA ALA A 76 -2.39 10.62 -0.28
C ALA A 76 -0.97 11.23 -0.32
N GLY A 77 0.00 10.55 -0.92
CA GLY A 77 1.34 11.06 -1.17
C GLY A 77 1.42 12.03 -2.37
N GLU A 78 0.57 11.88 -3.39
CA GLU A 78 0.64 12.69 -4.62
C GLU A 78 -0.23 13.96 -4.53
N ASP A 79 -1.43 13.87 -3.97
CA ASP A 79 -2.46 14.91 -4.10
C ASP A 79 -2.26 16.13 -3.18
N TYR A 80 -1.30 16.08 -2.25
CA TYR A 80 -0.87 17.30 -1.53
C TYR A 80 0.03 18.22 -2.38
N CYS A 81 0.64 17.72 -3.48
CA CYS A 81 1.39 18.56 -4.41
C CYS A 81 0.50 19.31 -5.42
N SER A 82 -0.77 18.93 -5.59
CA SER A 82 -1.69 19.53 -6.57
C SER A 82 -2.56 20.65 -5.98
N LEU A 83 -2.57 20.80 -4.65
CA LEU A 83 -3.37 21.78 -3.89
C LEU A 83 -2.58 23.02 -3.43
N VAL A 84 -1.28 23.11 -3.76
CA VAL A 84 -0.41 24.28 -3.53
C VAL A 84 -0.02 24.89 -4.88
#